data_AF-A0A0X3QC76-F1
#
_entry.id   AF-A0A0X3QC76-F1
#
_cell.length_a   1.000
_cell.length_b   1.000
_cell.length_c   1.000
_cell.angle_alpha   90.00
_cell.angle_beta   90.00
_cell.angle_gamma   90.00
#
_symmetry.space_group_name_H-M   'P 1'
#
loop_
_entity.id
_entity.type
_entity.pdbx_description
1 polymer ?
#
loop_
_entity_poly.entity_id
_entity_poly.type
_entity_poly.pdbx_seq_one_letter_code
_entity_poly.pdbx_strand_id
1 'polypeptide(L)'
;SDAAFKERVNKLATQALERAETLKQSKVTLQTSDASFSNPAGRHRSPHLKPSGSGYSKEELRVLKSTSTINGREYLPFLDYLDNRERFAFPQPFTDSHGMLALSQKQGSLLSRWVRPSDFTSKPQMIMAVSCFPIRQTVVTDCSFVASMAVAAQYERRFNRRLITNIIYPQKATGEPVYNPCGKYMIKLHLNGVPRKVIIDDFLPMGCNDELLCSFSMNRNEMWVSLLEKAYMKVMGGYDFPGSNSNIDLHALTGWIPERVPIKPSTGIFNADREFRRLASRFHQGHCLVTVATGILSPSDESRSGLVPTHAYALLDMQEVGNTRLLLLKNPWSRTKWKGNYSDQDKEHWTKEMQKRLNFDVNVAQYVDNGVFWIDYGSLCHFFDVFYINWNPDLFQYTTCVHSEWPAATGPKKDIYSYANNPQYTLEVRAKTEASVWILLTRHITNKNDFANNNEFIAVVVYKDISSRKVYYPNDPGPYRDSVRINSPHCLIQMVQEPGTTTYTLVVSQYEKNMTIQYTLRAYSTAPISLKPITDPYTCSKTVSFFRCEPPT
;
A
#
# COMPACT_ATOMS: atom_id res chain seq x y z
N SER A 1 5.10 3.03 52.32
CA SER A 1 4.33 4.19 51.81
C SER A 1 3.22 3.73 50.83
N ASP A 2 2.49 2.67 51.18
CA ASP A 2 1.49 2.04 50.29
C ASP A 2 0.06 2.57 50.54
N ALA A 3 -0.19 3.12 51.74
CA ALA A 3 -1.48 3.68 52.11
C ALA A 3 -1.81 4.98 51.34
N ALA A 4 -0.83 5.86 51.15
CA ALA A 4 -1.01 7.12 50.44
C ALA A 4 -1.29 6.92 48.93
N PHE A 5 -0.73 5.86 48.33
CA PHE A 5 -1.01 5.50 46.95
C PHE A 5 -2.44 4.97 46.80
N LYS A 6 -2.86 4.08 47.72
CA LYS A 6 -4.22 3.50 47.73
C LYS A 6 -5.30 4.57 47.93
N GLU A 7 -5.04 5.56 48.78
CA GLU A 7 -5.94 6.71 48.98
C GLU A 7 -6.07 7.58 47.72
N ARG A 8 -4.95 7.83 47.02
CA ARG A 8 -4.93 8.61 45.77
C ARG A 8 -5.68 7.90 44.63
N VAL A 9 -5.54 6.58 44.53
CA VAL A 9 -6.25 5.75 43.54
C VAL A 9 -7.75 5.71 43.83
N ASN A 10 -8.15 5.55 45.09
CA ASN A 10 -9.57 5.58 45.46
C ASN A 10 -10.20 6.95 45.17
N LYS A 11 -9.50 8.04 45.47
CA LYS A 11 -10.00 9.41 45.19
C LYS A 11 -10.18 9.66 43.69
N LEU A 12 -9.27 9.14 42.85
CA LEU A 12 -9.38 9.20 41.39
C LEU A 12 -10.54 8.35 40.85
N ALA A 13 -10.77 7.16 41.43
CA ALA A 13 -11.88 6.29 41.05
C ALA A 13 -13.24 6.92 41.38
N THR A 14 -13.39 7.55 42.55
CA THR A 14 -14.62 8.25 42.94
C THR A 14 -14.90 9.46 42.03
N GLN A 15 -13.87 10.26 41.71
CA GLN A 15 -14.02 11.40 40.79
C GLN A 15 -14.37 10.97 39.35
N ALA A 16 -13.90 9.80 38.91
CA ALA A 16 -14.25 9.25 37.61
C ALA A 16 -15.71 8.76 37.56
N LEU A 17 -16.21 8.18 38.66
CA LEU A 17 -17.61 7.77 38.81
C LEU A 17 -18.57 8.98 38.83
N GLU A 18 -18.26 10.03 39.58
CA GLU A 18 -19.08 11.25 39.61
C GLU A 18 -19.17 11.95 38.24
N ARG A 19 -18.07 11.97 37.48
CA ARG A 19 -18.05 12.49 36.09
C ARG A 19 -18.87 11.64 35.12
N ALA A 20 -18.92 10.32 35.33
CA ALA A 20 -19.73 9.42 34.51
C ALA A 20 -21.24 9.59 34.78
N GLU A 21 -21.62 9.93 36.02
CA GLU A 21 -23.01 10.20 36.38
C GLU A 21 -23.51 11.56 35.88
N THR A 22 -22.67 12.60 35.88
CA THR A 22 -22.99 13.91 35.27
C THR A 22 -23.15 13.82 33.75
N LEU A 23 -22.43 12.92 33.08
CA LEU A 23 -22.58 12.67 31.64
C LEU A 23 -23.83 11.84 31.29
N LYS A 24 -24.43 11.12 32.24
CA LYS A 24 -25.72 10.43 32.04
C LYS A 24 -26.92 11.38 32.10
N GLN A 25 -26.84 12.44 32.88
CA GLN A 25 -27.94 13.41 33.05
C GLN A 25 -28.06 14.41 31.88
N SER A 26 -27.05 14.51 31.00
CA SER A 26 -27.00 15.48 29.88
C SER A 26 -27.47 14.93 28.51
N LYS A 27 -28.05 13.73 28.45
CA LYS A 27 -28.61 13.13 27.23
C LYS A 27 -30.13 12.99 27.29
N VAL A 28 -30.85 14.10 27.28
CA VAL A 28 -32.26 14.13 26.87
C VAL A 28 -32.48 15.36 25.99
N THR A 29 -33.21 15.16 24.90
CA THR A 29 -33.68 16.14 23.89
C THR A 29 -32.78 16.26 22.66
N LEU A 30 -33.17 15.53 21.60
CA LEU A 30 -33.28 16.06 20.23
C LEU A 30 -34.14 15.07 19.41
N GLN A 31 -35.34 15.53 19.08
CA GLN A 31 -36.37 14.81 18.33
C GLN A 31 -36.03 14.70 16.85
N THR A 32 -36.49 13.59 16.28
CA THR A 32 -36.44 13.17 14.87
C THR A 32 -37.37 14.00 13.98
N SER A 33 -36.89 14.39 12.80
CA SER A 33 -37.77 14.71 11.65
C SER A 33 -37.20 14.07 10.39
N ASP A 34 -37.88 13.02 9.92
CA ASP A 34 -37.65 12.37 8.63
C ASP A 34 -38.07 13.29 7.48
N ALA A 35 -37.20 13.43 6.48
CA ALA A 35 -37.57 13.95 5.17
C ALA A 35 -36.83 13.18 4.08
N SER A 36 -37.57 12.34 3.38
CA SER A 36 -37.16 11.65 2.16
C SER A 36 -37.08 12.63 1.00
N PHE A 37 -35.92 12.72 0.35
CA PHE A 37 -35.78 13.41 -0.93
C PHE A 37 -35.06 12.51 -1.94
N SER A 38 -35.82 12.05 -2.92
CA SER A 38 -35.34 11.51 -4.19
C SER A 38 -34.86 12.67 -5.08
N ASN A 39 -33.76 12.47 -5.82
CA ASN A 39 -33.46 13.20 -7.06
C ASN A 39 -32.28 12.60 -7.86
N PRO A 40 -32.13 12.93 -9.16
CA PRO A 40 -31.96 11.96 -10.24
C PRO A 40 -30.54 11.92 -10.84
N ALA A 41 -30.37 11.01 -11.78
CA ALA A 41 -29.14 10.64 -12.47
C ALA A 41 -28.46 11.77 -13.27
N GLY A 42 -27.13 11.62 -13.43
CA GLY A 42 -26.40 12.11 -14.61
C GLY A 42 -25.09 12.86 -14.33
N ARG A 43 -23.94 12.15 -14.33
CA ARG A 43 -22.64 12.58 -14.89
C ARG A 43 -21.56 11.51 -14.62
N HIS A 44 -21.00 10.96 -15.69
CA HIS A 44 -19.90 9.99 -15.67
C HIS A 44 -18.68 10.55 -14.94
N ARG A 45 -18.47 10.07 -13.70
CA ARG A 45 -17.23 10.11 -12.94
C ARG A 45 -16.97 8.68 -12.49
N SER A 46 -15.75 8.16 -12.67
CA SER A 46 -15.39 6.83 -12.16
C SER A 46 -15.71 6.75 -10.67
N PRO A 47 -16.63 5.88 -10.24
CA PRO A 47 -16.84 5.64 -8.82
C PRO A 47 -15.71 4.70 -8.41
N HIS A 48 -14.75 5.22 -7.64
CA HIS A 48 -13.94 4.31 -6.83
C HIS A 48 -14.91 3.40 -6.07
N LEU A 49 -14.81 2.10 -6.38
CA LEU A 49 -15.78 1.05 -6.11
C LEU A 49 -16.43 1.23 -4.72
N LYS A 50 -17.71 1.61 -4.71
CA LYS A 50 -18.51 1.67 -3.49
C LYS A 50 -18.70 0.22 -3.00
N PRO A 51 -18.50 -0.07 -1.70
CA PRO A 51 -18.94 -1.34 -1.13
C PRO A 51 -20.43 -1.53 -1.46
N SER A 52 -20.80 -2.71 -1.95
CA SER A 52 -22.20 -3.05 -2.21
C SER A 52 -22.99 -3.09 -0.90
N GLY A 53 -23.70 -2.00 -0.59
CA GLY A 53 -24.82 -1.95 0.36
C GLY A 53 -24.45 -1.94 1.84
N SER A 54 -25.00 -0.95 2.56
CA SER A 54 -24.78 -0.62 3.99
C SER A 54 -23.39 -0.06 4.32
N GLY A 55 -23.35 1.03 5.10
CA GLY A 55 -22.09 1.57 5.63
C GLY A 55 -21.42 0.57 6.58
N TYR A 56 -20.22 0.91 7.07
CA TYR A 56 -19.49 0.07 8.02
C TYR A 56 -20.32 -0.28 9.25
N SER A 57 -20.20 -1.53 9.70
CA SER A 57 -20.74 -1.97 11.01
C SER A 57 -20.05 -1.24 12.18
N LYS A 58 -20.64 -1.32 13.38
CA LYS A 58 -20.04 -0.69 14.58
C LYS A 58 -18.68 -1.27 14.90
N GLU A 59 -18.51 -2.57 14.68
CA GLU A 59 -17.27 -3.33 14.87
C GLU A 59 -16.21 -2.88 13.87
N GLU A 60 -16.56 -2.76 12.59
CA GLU A 60 -15.64 -2.24 11.57
C GLU A 60 -15.22 -0.80 11.85
N LEU A 61 -16.16 0.07 12.26
CA LEU A 61 -15.85 1.45 12.64
C LEU A 61 -14.92 1.49 13.86
N ARG A 62 -15.09 0.59 14.83
CA ARG A 62 -14.18 0.47 15.99
C ARG A 62 -12.77 0.08 15.54
N VAL A 63 -12.63 -0.91 14.64
CA VAL A 63 -11.33 -1.32 14.10
C VAL A 63 -10.69 -0.19 13.31
N LEU A 64 -11.43 0.45 12.40
CA LEU A 64 -10.90 1.55 11.59
C LEU A 64 -10.49 2.74 12.45
N LYS A 65 -11.23 3.03 13.53
CA LYS A 65 -10.89 4.06 14.51
C LYS A 65 -9.64 3.70 15.28
N SER A 66 -9.53 2.48 15.82
CA SER A 66 -8.35 2.07 16.59
C SER A 66 -7.09 2.08 15.74
N THR A 67 -7.17 1.69 14.47
CA THR A 67 -6.05 1.70 13.53
C THR A 67 -5.90 3.01 12.75
N SER A 68 -6.58 4.08 13.20
CA SER A 68 -6.31 5.44 12.71
C SER A 68 -5.05 6.02 13.32
N THR A 69 -4.64 5.55 14.50
CA THR A 69 -3.39 5.97 15.13
C THR A 69 -2.25 5.10 14.64
N ILE A 70 -1.35 5.69 13.85
CA ILE A 70 -0.13 5.04 13.34
C ILE A 70 1.05 5.85 13.85
N ASN A 71 2.00 5.21 14.54
CA ASN A 71 3.17 5.89 15.13
C ASN A 71 2.78 7.02 16.09
N GLY A 72 1.69 6.84 16.84
CA GLY A 72 1.17 7.86 17.76
C GLY A 72 0.52 9.07 17.09
N ARG A 73 0.33 9.05 15.76
CA ARG A 73 -0.29 10.12 14.97
C ARG A 73 -1.61 9.65 14.38
N GLU A 74 -2.63 10.50 14.42
CA GLU A 74 -3.97 10.17 13.91
C GLU A 74 -4.10 10.46 12.41
N TYR A 75 -4.55 9.46 11.66
CA TYR A 75 -4.87 9.53 10.23
C TYR A 75 -6.29 9.02 10.02
N LEU A 76 -7.25 9.94 9.95
CA LEU A 76 -8.66 9.58 9.82
C LEU A 76 -9.00 9.10 8.39
N PRO A 77 -10.01 8.22 8.24
CA PRO A 77 -10.57 7.89 6.92
C PRO A 77 -10.96 9.15 6.14
N PHE A 78 -10.66 9.15 4.85
CA PHE A 78 -11.00 10.25 3.95
C PHE A 78 -12.49 10.16 3.56
N LEU A 79 -13.24 11.22 3.84
CA LEU A 79 -14.67 11.35 3.59
C LEU A 79 -14.90 12.48 2.58
N ASP A 80 -15.24 12.13 1.33
CA ASP A 80 -15.37 13.10 0.23
C ASP A 80 -16.27 14.30 0.56
N TYR A 81 -17.38 14.09 1.27
CA TYR A 81 -18.33 15.17 1.59
C TYR A 81 -17.78 16.17 2.63
N LEU A 82 -16.85 15.74 3.47
CA LEU A 82 -16.27 16.53 4.55
C LEU A 82 -14.92 17.12 4.12
N ASP A 83 -14.00 16.27 3.66
CA ASP A 83 -12.60 16.63 3.45
C ASP A 83 -12.38 17.49 2.20
N ASN A 84 -13.30 17.46 1.24
CA ASN A 84 -13.30 18.43 0.13
C ASN A 84 -13.60 19.88 0.58
N ARG A 85 -14.06 20.08 1.83
CA ARG A 85 -14.29 21.39 2.44
C ARG A 85 -13.21 21.75 3.46
N GLU A 86 -12.13 20.98 3.53
CA GLU A 86 -10.99 21.25 4.41
C GLU A 86 -10.43 22.66 4.14
N ARG A 87 -10.14 23.41 5.21
CA ARG A 87 -9.63 24.77 5.10
C ARG A 87 -8.11 24.74 4.92
N PHE A 88 -7.64 25.37 3.85
CA PHE A 88 -6.21 25.49 3.51
C PHE A 88 -5.64 26.90 3.66
N ALA A 89 -6.49 27.93 3.71
CA ALA A 89 -6.09 29.33 3.83
C ALA A 89 -6.10 29.80 5.30
N PHE A 90 -4.96 30.31 5.76
CA PHE A 90 -4.72 30.77 7.12
C PHE A 90 -3.97 32.11 7.14
N PRO A 91 -4.16 32.97 8.17
CA PRO A 91 -3.42 34.23 8.29
C PRO A 91 -1.91 34.03 8.48
N GLN A 92 -1.51 32.93 9.12
CA GLN A 92 -0.11 32.53 9.31
C GLN A 92 0.15 31.19 8.60
N PRO A 93 1.38 30.96 8.09
CA PRO A 93 1.75 29.67 7.53
C PRO A 93 1.50 28.53 8.52
N PHE A 94 0.83 27.48 8.05
CA PHE A 94 0.52 26.29 8.81
C PHE A 94 1.81 25.54 9.17
N THR A 95 1.85 25.08 10.42
CA THR A 95 2.90 24.21 10.94
C THR A 95 2.24 22.97 11.50
N ASP A 96 2.79 21.81 11.20
CA ASP A 96 2.29 20.52 11.67
C ASP A 96 2.43 20.44 13.19
N SER A 97 1.34 20.07 13.85
CA SER A 97 1.31 19.96 15.32
C SER A 97 2.25 18.88 15.85
N HIS A 98 2.66 17.93 15.00
CA HIS A 98 3.63 16.88 15.37
C HIS A 98 5.09 17.30 15.17
N GLY A 99 5.34 18.54 14.73
CA GLY A 99 6.68 19.07 14.50
C GLY A 99 7.39 18.47 13.27
N MET A 100 8.70 18.69 13.21
CA MET A 100 9.55 18.21 12.14
C MET A 100 9.70 16.68 12.17
N LEU A 101 9.77 16.05 11.00
CA LEU A 101 9.99 14.61 10.91
C LEU A 101 11.40 14.25 11.40
N ALA A 102 11.51 13.14 12.12
CA ALA A 102 12.81 12.56 12.48
C ALA A 102 13.61 12.28 11.20
N LEU A 103 14.88 12.67 11.20
CA LEU A 103 15.79 12.44 10.08
C LEU A 103 16.58 11.16 10.28
N SER A 104 16.93 10.48 9.18
CA SER A 104 17.97 9.46 9.23
C SER A 104 19.30 10.05 9.71
N GLN A 105 20.20 9.20 10.22
CA GLN A 105 21.52 9.64 10.68
C GLN A 105 22.27 10.45 9.60
N LYS A 106 22.21 10.00 8.34
CA LYS A 106 22.85 10.64 7.20
C LYS A 106 22.23 12.00 6.85
N GLN A 107 20.92 12.11 6.91
CA GLN A 107 20.26 13.41 6.72
C GLN A 107 20.59 14.35 7.88
N GLY A 108 20.59 13.87 9.12
CA GLY A 108 20.94 14.66 10.30
C GLY A 108 22.35 15.25 10.22
N SER A 109 23.33 14.48 9.76
CA SER A 109 24.71 14.98 9.60
C SER A 109 24.87 16.02 8.48
N LEU A 110 23.92 16.06 7.53
CA LEU A 110 23.95 16.98 6.39
C LEU A 110 23.00 18.18 6.55
N LEU A 111 22.09 18.13 7.55
CA LEU A 111 21.06 19.13 7.74
C LEU A 111 21.68 20.49 8.06
N SER A 112 21.34 21.49 7.25
CA SER A 112 21.62 22.90 7.56
C SER A 112 20.41 23.56 8.21
N ARG A 113 19.22 23.41 7.61
CA ARG A 113 17.97 24.05 8.07
C ARG A 113 16.74 23.35 7.50
N TRP A 114 15.59 23.64 8.11
CA TRP A 114 14.28 23.36 7.53
C TRP A 114 13.78 24.60 6.80
N VAL A 115 13.29 24.43 5.57
CA VAL A 115 12.85 25.53 4.71
C VAL A 115 11.48 25.24 4.14
N ARG A 116 10.70 26.29 3.86
CA ARG A 116 9.51 26.20 3.02
C ARG A 116 9.87 26.45 1.55
N PRO A 117 9.04 26.02 0.59
CA PRO A 117 9.23 26.33 -0.82
C PRO A 117 9.48 27.82 -1.09
N SER A 118 8.76 28.71 -0.40
CA SER A 118 8.90 30.17 -0.52
C SER A 118 10.29 30.70 -0.16
N ASP A 119 11.08 29.94 0.60
CA ASP A 119 12.37 30.39 1.12
C ASP A 119 13.51 30.18 0.11
N PHE A 120 13.31 29.29 -0.88
CA PHE A 120 14.36 28.91 -1.84
C PHE A 120 13.92 28.91 -3.31
N THR A 121 12.63 29.09 -3.61
CA THR A 121 12.14 29.34 -4.97
C THR A 121 11.24 30.56 -5.04
N SER A 122 11.41 31.36 -6.09
CA SER A 122 10.62 32.56 -6.36
C SER A 122 9.25 32.28 -6.98
N LYS A 123 9.02 31.08 -7.53
CA LYS A 123 7.78 30.70 -8.21
C LYS A 123 7.40 29.24 -7.91
N PRO A 124 7.12 28.89 -6.65
CA PRO A 124 6.71 27.53 -6.29
C PRO A 124 5.40 27.15 -6.99
N GLN A 125 5.36 25.94 -7.52
CA GLN A 125 4.23 25.31 -8.17
C GLN A 125 4.07 23.90 -7.61
N MET A 126 2.83 23.45 -7.46
CA MET A 126 2.57 22.10 -6.98
C MET A 126 3.05 21.07 -8.01
N ILE A 127 2.57 21.20 -9.24
CA ILE A 127 2.95 20.37 -10.39
C ILE A 127 3.13 21.28 -11.60
N MET A 128 4.31 21.25 -12.21
CA MET A 128 4.56 21.87 -13.52
C MET A 128 4.14 20.92 -14.63
N ALA A 129 4.54 19.65 -14.51
CA ALA A 129 4.14 18.58 -15.40
C ALA A 129 4.20 17.25 -14.65
N VAL A 130 3.16 16.41 -14.80
CA VAL A 130 3.19 15.05 -14.26
C VAL A 130 4.18 14.22 -15.08
N SER A 131 5.40 14.09 -14.58
CA SER A 131 6.47 13.36 -15.26
C SER A 131 7.38 12.64 -14.27
N CYS A 132 7.78 11.43 -14.64
CA CYS A 132 8.73 10.63 -13.89
C CYS A 132 10.19 11.05 -14.13
N PHE A 133 10.51 11.66 -15.27
CA PHE A 133 11.88 12.00 -15.66
C PHE A 133 12.61 12.92 -14.68
N PRO A 134 12.00 14.02 -14.17
CA PRO A 134 12.69 14.93 -13.27
C PRO A 134 12.81 14.41 -11.83
N ILE A 135 12.15 13.31 -11.47
CA ILE A 135 12.20 12.74 -10.11
C ILE A 135 13.62 12.23 -9.83
N ARG A 136 14.20 12.70 -8.71
CA ARG A 136 15.50 12.27 -8.19
C ARG A 136 15.42 11.94 -6.70
N GLN A 137 16.03 10.81 -6.34
CA GLN A 137 16.25 10.39 -4.96
C GLN A 137 17.57 10.98 -4.44
N THR A 138 17.58 11.40 -3.17
CA THR A 138 18.76 11.99 -2.52
C THR A 138 19.37 11.02 -1.51
N VAL A 139 19.52 11.44 -0.26
CA VAL A 139 20.08 10.66 0.85
C VAL A 139 19.02 9.86 1.61
N VAL A 140 17.79 9.83 1.08
CA VAL A 140 16.66 9.08 1.64
C VAL A 140 16.85 7.57 1.46
N THR A 141 16.35 6.83 2.43
CA THR A 141 16.47 5.38 2.57
C THR A 141 15.44 4.60 1.75
N ASP A 142 14.23 5.15 1.58
CA ASP A 142 13.13 4.47 0.90
C ASP A 142 13.11 4.72 -0.63
N CYS A 143 13.83 3.87 -1.37
CA CYS A 143 13.83 3.93 -2.83
C CYS A 143 12.55 3.43 -3.50
N SER A 144 11.81 2.53 -2.84
CA SER A 144 10.63 1.90 -3.44
C SER A 144 9.46 2.86 -3.53
N PHE A 145 9.31 3.79 -2.58
CA PHE A 145 8.28 4.83 -2.68
C PHE A 145 8.59 5.82 -3.82
N VAL A 146 9.85 6.16 -4.04
CA VAL A 146 10.27 7.04 -5.15
C VAL A 146 10.05 6.38 -6.50
N ALA A 147 10.39 5.09 -6.63
CA ALA A 147 10.07 4.30 -7.82
C ALA A 147 8.55 4.22 -8.05
N SER A 148 7.76 4.08 -6.98
CA SER A 148 6.29 4.05 -7.03
C SER A 148 5.71 5.37 -7.57
N MET A 149 6.21 6.52 -7.11
CA MET A 149 5.85 7.84 -7.66
C MET A 149 6.20 7.96 -9.15
N ALA A 150 7.36 7.46 -9.57
CA ALA A 150 7.77 7.48 -10.97
C ALA A 150 6.83 6.65 -11.85
N VAL A 151 6.45 5.45 -11.43
CA VAL A 151 5.50 4.60 -12.17
C VAL A 151 4.12 5.24 -12.23
N ALA A 152 3.60 5.77 -11.11
CA ALA A 152 2.29 6.42 -11.07
C ALA A 152 2.25 7.69 -11.94
N ALA A 153 3.31 8.51 -11.94
CA ALA A 153 3.41 9.68 -12.81
C ALA A 153 3.46 9.30 -14.29
N GLN A 154 4.22 8.25 -14.64
CA GLN A 154 4.28 7.76 -16.01
C GLN A 154 2.93 7.20 -16.48
N TYR A 155 2.23 6.47 -15.61
CA TYR A 155 0.89 5.97 -15.89
C TYR A 155 -0.10 7.12 -16.15
N GLU A 156 -0.14 8.11 -15.26
CA GLU A 156 -1.06 9.25 -15.39
C GLU A 156 -0.83 10.00 -16.70
N ARG A 157 0.43 10.22 -17.07
CA ARG A 157 0.80 10.83 -18.35
C ARG A 157 0.40 9.97 -19.55
N ARG A 158 0.62 8.66 -19.52
CA ARG A 158 0.34 7.76 -20.66
C ARG A 158 -1.16 7.58 -20.90
N PHE A 159 -1.94 7.42 -19.84
CA PHE A 159 -3.36 7.04 -19.92
C PHE A 159 -4.33 8.19 -19.66
N ASN A 160 -3.81 9.38 -19.30
CA ASN A 160 -4.62 10.53 -18.89
C ASN A 160 -5.60 10.19 -17.75
N ARG A 161 -5.12 9.38 -16.79
CA ARG A 161 -5.88 8.91 -15.62
C ARG A 161 -5.15 9.31 -14.35
N ARG A 162 -5.81 10.10 -13.52
CA ARG A 162 -5.21 10.72 -12.33
C ARG A 162 -4.92 9.70 -11.24
N LEU A 163 -3.64 9.51 -10.92
CA LEU A 163 -3.15 8.72 -9.78
C LEU A 163 -2.36 9.58 -8.78
N ILE A 164 -1.65 10.60 -9.26
CA ILE A 164 -0.88 11.54 -8.46
C ILE A 164 -1.69 12.81 -8.20
N THR A 165 -2.28 13.39 -9.24
CA THR A 165 -2.96 14.69 -9.10
C THR A 165 -4.22 14.63 -8.25
N ASN A 166 -4.95 13.51 -8.26
CA ASN A 166 -6.21 13.34 -7.51
C ASN A 166 -6.03 13.12 -6.01
N ILE A 167 -4.81 12.86 -5.53
CA ILE A 167 -4.51 12.60 -4.12
C ILE A 167 -3.90 13.80 -3.38
N ILE A 168 -3.53 14.87 -4.08
CA ILE A 168 -2.90 16.06 -3.49
C ILE A 168 -3.94 17.19 -3.34
N TYR A 169 -4.06 17.78 -2.16
CA TYR A 169 -4.96 18.90 -1.86
C TYR A 169 -4.19 20.06 -1.21
N PRO A 170 -4.58 21.32 -1.46
CA PRO A 170 -5.82 21.77 -2.10
C PRO A 170 -5.86 21.56 -3.62
N GLN A 171 -7.09 21.52 -4.17
CA GLN A 171 -7.35 21.36 -5.60
C GLN A 171 -8.23 22.49 -6.13
N LYS A 172 -8.09 22.83 -7.41
CA LYS A 172 -9.06 23.63 -8.16
C LYS A 172 -10.38 22.88 -8.31
N ALA A 173 -11.44 23.56 -8.74
CA ALA A 173 -12.70 22.92 -9.13
C ALA A 173 -12.53 21.85 -10.23
N THR A 174 -11.49 21.96 -11.07
CA THR A 174 -11.11 20.97 -12.09
C THR A 174 -10.40 19.74 -11.52
N GLY A 175 -10.14 19.69 -10.20
CA GLY A 175 -9.42 18.64 -9.50
C GLY A 175 -7.89 18.67 -9.69
N GLU A 176 -7.35 19.75 -10.23
CA GLU A 176 -5.89 19.96 -10.33
C GLU A 176 -5.35 20.45 -8.99
N PRO A 177 -4.26 19.87 -8.47
CA PRO A 177 -3.67 20.30 -7.21
C PRO A 177 -2.98 21.66 -7.38
N VAL A 178 -3.04 22.49 -6.34
CA VAL A 178 -2.48 23.85 -6.37
C VAL A 178 -1.46 24.07 -5.26
N TYR A 179 -0.49 24.92 -5.54
CA TYR A 179 0.42 25.40 -4.52
C TYR A 179 -0.38 26.25 -3.51
N ASN A 180 -0.14 26.01 -2.23
CA ASN A 180 -0.76 26.74 -1.13
C ASN A 180 0.33 27.54 -0.37
N PRO A 181 0.35 28.88 -0.49
CA PRO A 181 1.30 29.74 0.23
C PRO A 181 1.16 29.66 1.76
N CYS A 182 0.01 29.23 2.26
CA CYS A 182 -0.17 29.00 3.70
C CYS A 182 0.51 27.70 4.17
N GLY A 183 1.15 26.93 3.29
CA GLY A 183 1.98 25.78 3.64
C GLY A 183 1.25 24.57 4.21
N LYS A 184 -0.10 24.53 4.16
CA LYS A 184 -0.89 23.35 4.56
C LYS A 184 -1.24 22.52 3.33
N TYR A 185 -1.02 21.22 3.41
CA TYR A 185 -1.45 20.25 2.40
C TYR A 185 -2.14 19.05 3.03
N MET A 186 -3.00 18.41 2.25
CA MET A 186 -3.64 17.15 2.60
C MET A 186 -3.37 16.15 1.49
N ILE A 187 -2.76 15.01 1.84
CA ILE A 187 -2.50 13.92 0.91
C ILE A 187 -3.43 12.76 1.24
N LYS A 188 -4.10 12.21 0.22
CA LYS A 188 -4.97 11.03 0.36
C LYS A 188 -4.17 9.76 0.06
N LEU A 189 -3.89 8.96 1.09
CA LEU A 189 -3.18 7.68 0.97
C LEU A 189 -4.11 6.52 1.34
N HIS A 190 -3.94 5.35 0.72
CA HIS A 190 -4.68 4.13 1.05
C HIS A 190 -3.97 3.37 2.17
N LEU A 191 -4.48 3.47 3.39
CA LEU A 191 -3.82 2.98 4.58
C LEU A 191 -4.79 2.15 5.41
N ASN A 192 -4.35 0.97 5.87
CA ASN A 192 -5.18 0.06 6.68
C ASN A 192 -6.54 -0.23 6.01
N GLY A 193 -6.49 -0.54 4.70
CA GLY A 193 -7.62 -0.99 3.89
C GLY A 193 -8.60 0.09 3.42
N VAL A 194 -8.38 1.36 3.75
CA VAL A 194 -9.23 2.50 3.37
C VAL A 194 -8.40 3.74 2.97
N PRO A 195 -8.92 4.64 2.11
CA PRO A 195 -8.34 5.96 1.92
C PRO A 195 -8.35 6.76 3.23
N ARG A 196 -7.23 7.40 3.57
CA ARG A 196 -7.03 8.23 4.76
C ARG A 196 -6.42 9.56 4.40
N LYS A 197 -6.74 10.60 5.18
CA LYS A 197 -6.15 11.92 5.01
C LYS A 197 -4.87 12.07 5.82
N VAL A 198 -3.83 12.60 5.19
CA VAL A 198 -2.54 12.91 5.79
C VAL A 198 -2.31 14.41 5.65
N ILE A 199 -2.50 15.13 6.76
CA ILE A 199 -2.20 16.57 6.81
C ILE A 199 -0.70 16.75 7.03
N ILE A 200 -0.07 17.63 6.25
CA ILE A 200 1.32 18.02 6.41
C ILE A 200 1.47 19.54 6.29
N ASP A 201 2.50 20.08 6.92
CA ASP A 201 3.07 21.37 6.50
C ASP A 201 4.08 21.18 5.34
N ASP A 202 4.65 22.26 4.82
CA ASP A 202 5.64 22.24 3.72
C ASP A 202 7.08 22.53 4.12
N PHE A 203 7.46 22.37 5.39
CA PHE A 203 8.87 22.38 5.77
C PHE A 203 9.62 21.17 5.20
N LEU A 204 10.72 21.40 4.50
CA LEU A 204 11.58 20.38 3.90
C LEU A 204 13.00 20.50 4.45
N PRO A 205 13.70 19.38 4.70
CA PRO A 205 15.08 19.42 5.17
C PRO A 205 16.03 19.81 4.03
N MET A 206 16.89 20.79 4.28
CA MET A 206 17.87 21.30 3.31
C MET A 206 19.29 21.22 3.87
N GLY A 207 20.22 20.79 3.02
CA GLY A 207 21.64 20.68 3.33
C GLY A 207 22.41 21.98 3.11
N CYS A 208 23.71 21.95 3.44
CA CYS A 208 24.60 23.12 3.35
C CYS A 208 24.79 23.69 1.93
N ASN A 209 24.52 22.90 0.88
CA ASN A 209 24.66 23.30 -0.52
C ASN A 209 23.33 23.73 -1.18
N ASP A 210 22.33 24.12 -0.38
CA ASP A 210 20.96 24.42 -0.85
C ASP A 210 20.29 23.26 -1.60
N GLU A 211 20.69 22.03 -1.26
CA GLU A 211 20.11 20.80 -1.80
C GLU A 211 19.08 20.23 -0.81
N LEU A 212 17.93 19.81 -1.32
CA LEU A 212 16.93 19.12 -0.53
C LEU A 212 17.47 17.76 -0.08
N LEU A 213 17.26 17.41 1.18
CA LEU A 213 17.62 16.12 1.76
C LEU A 213 16.48 15.09 1.68
N CYS A 214 15.39 15.47 1.03
CA CYS A 214 14.26 14.63 0.61
C CYS A 214 14.34 14.38 -0.90
N SER A 215 13.53 13.46 -1.45
CA SER A 215 13.38 13.32 -2.89
C SER A 215 12.75 14.57 -3.49
N PHE A 216 13.15 14.91 -4.71
CA PHE A 216 12.76 16.18 -5.34
C PHE A 216 12.62 16.06 -6.85
N SER A 217 12.04 17.10 -7.46
CA SER A 217 12.01 17.28 -8.91
C SER A 217 13.19 18.15 -9.36
N MET A 218 13.89 17.75 -10.42
CA MET A 218 14.90 18.61 -11.06
C MET A 218 14.33 19.96 -11.52
N ASN A 219 13.02 20.03 -11.74
CA ASN A 219 12.32 21.30 -11.89
C ASN A 219 12.23 21.96 -10.51
N ARG A 220 13.15 22.88 -10.18
CA ARG A 220 13.27 23.50 -8.84
C ARG A 220 12.01 24.20 -8.31
N ASN A 221 11.06 24.50 -9.17
CA ASN A 221 9.79 25.12 -8.80
C ASN A 221 8.70 24.10 -8.45
N GLU A 222 8.92 22.81 -8.66
CA GLU A 222 7.91 21.76 -8.53
C GLU A 222 8.01 21.02 -7.18
N MET A 223 6.89 20.94 -6.44
CA MET A 223 6.89 20.52 -5.03
C MET A 223 6.28 19.15 -4.75
N TRP A 224 5.50 18.58 -5.69
CA TRP A 224 4.70 17.38 -5.41
C TRP A 224 5.53 16.17 -4.97
N VAL A 225 6.74 15.97 -5.52
CA VAL A 225 7.62 14.84 -5.17
C VAL A 225 7.99 14.88 -3.69
N SER A 226 8.50 16.02 -3.23
CA SER A 226 8.96 16.21 -1.86
C SER A 226 7.80 16.16 -0.86
N LEU A 227 6.64 16.71 -1.22
CA LEU A 227 5.45 16.72 -0.36
C LEU A 227 4.78 15.33 -0.26
N LEU A 228 4.72 14.56 -1.35
CA LEU A 228 4.23 13.18 -1.29
C LEU A 228 5.15 12.29 -0.46
N GLU A 229 6.47 12.39 -0.67
CA GLU A 229 7.44 11.66 0.15
C GLU A 229 7.28 12.04 1.63
N LYS A 230 7.19 13.33 1.94
CA LYS A 230 6.98 13.80 3.31
C LYS A 230 5.72 13.22 3.94
N ALA A 231 4.59 13.22 3.21
CA ALA A 231 3.34 12.63 3.72
C ALA A 231 3.50 11.15 4.02
N TYR A 232 4.17 10.40 3.15
CA TYR A 232 4.43 8.98 3.35
C TYR A 232 5.38 8.74 4.54
N MET A 233 6.49 9.46 4.62
CA MET A 233 7.44 9.39 5.74
C MET A 233 6.79 9.79 7.07
N LYS A 234 5.84 10.74 7.06
CA LYS A 234 5.06 11.10 8.25
C LYS A 234 4.29 9.90 8.79
N VAL A 235 3.64 9.13 7.90
CA VAL A 235 2.91 7.90 8.24
C VAL A 235 3.88 6.82 8.73
N MET A 236 5.03 6.67 8.07
CA MET A 236 6.06 5.68 8.41
C MET A 236 6.92 6.03 9.63
N GLY A 237 6.69 7.19 10.25
CA GLY A 237 7.28 7.59 11.53
C GLY A 237 8.48 8.54 11.43
N GLY A 238 8.94 8.85 10.23
CA GLY A 238 10.07 9.76 9.97
C GLY A 238 10.80 9.40 8.68
N TYR A 239 11.78 10.23 8.30
CA TYR A 239 12.74 9.92 7.24
C TYR A 239 13.81 8.92 7.68
N ASP A 240 13.84 8.52 8.96
CA ASP A 240 14.63 7.41 9.49
C ASP A 240 14.03 6.03 9.19
N PHE A 241 12.92 6.00 8.43
CA PHE A 241 12.29 4.77 7.98
C PHE A 241 13.28 3.90 7.17
N PRO A 242 13.48 2.61 7.53
CA PRO A 242 14.50 1.78 6.88
C PRO A 242 14.19 1.44 5.41
N GLY A 243 12.97 1.71 4.93
CA GLY A 243 12.50 1.38 3.60
C GLY A 243 11.45 0.27 3.63
N SER A 244 10.85 0.03 2.47
CA SER A 244 9.76 -0.93 2.25
C SER A 244 9.93 -1.62 0.89
N ASN A 245 8.83 -2.11 0.33
CA ASN A 245 8.77 -2.79 -0.94
C ASN A 245 7.73 -2.08 -1.80
N SER A 246 7.96 -1.98 -3.10
CA SER A 246 7.12 -1.18 -4.00
C SER A 246 5.66 -1.63 -4.08
N ASN A 247 5.36 -2.90 -3.76
CA ASN A 247 3.98 -3.39 -3.71
C ASN A 247 3.16 -2.70 -2.59
N ILE A 248 3.78 -2.48 -1.43
CA ILE A 248 3.18 -1.78 -0.28
C ILE A 248 3.05 -0.30 -0.63
N ASP A 249 4.09 0.29 -1.21
CA ASP A 249 4.16 1.71 -1.50
C ASP A 249 3.18 2.13 -2.60
N LEU A 250 3.12 1.38 -3.71
CA LEU A 250 2.12 1.60 -4.75
C LEU A 250 0.70 1.36 -4.22
N HIS A 251 0.50 0.37 -3.34
CA HIS A 251 -0.81 0.15 -2.73
C HIS A 251 -1.19 1.35 -1.84
N ALA A 252 -0.27 1.85 -1.03
CA ALA A 252 -0.49 3.04 -0.21
C ALA A 252 -0.74 4.30 -1.04
N LEU A 253 -0.06 4.45 -2.17
CA LEU A 253 -0.20 5.60 -3.06
C LEU A 253 -1.51 5.57 -3.87
N THR A 254 -1.96 4.39 -4.32
CA THR A 254 -3.00 4.27 -5.35
C THR A 254 -4.24 3.46 -4.93
N GLY A 255 -4.13 2.63 -3.89
CA GLY A 255 -5.13 1.63 -3.54
C GLY A 255 -5.20 0.43 -4.49
N TRP A 256 -4.27 0.31 -5.46
CA TRP A 256 -4.26 -0.78 -6.44
C TRP A 256 -3.79 -2.10 -5.83
N ILE A 257 -4.26 -3.21 -6.38
CA ILE A 257 -4.15 -4.54 -5.76
C ILE A 257 -2.71 -5.07 -5.87
N PRO A 258 -1.98 -5.24 -4.76
CA PRO A 258 -0.56 -5.61 -4.80
C PRO A 258 -0.38 -7.11 -5.03
N GLU A 259 0.55 -7.46 -5.92
CA GLU A 259 1.04 -8.81 -6.20
C GLU A 259 2.56 -8.81 -6.23
N ARG A 260 3.16 -9.86 -5.67
CA ARG A 260 4.60 -10.09 -5.67
C ARG A 260 4.91 -11.35 -6.49
N VAL A 261 5.73 -11.20 -7.53
CA VAL A 261 6.14 -12.33 -8.39
C VAL A 261 7.66 -12.48 -8.30
N PRO A 262 8.17 -13.46 -7.52
CA PRO A 262 9.60 -13.75 -7.45
C PRO A 262 10.12 -14.25 -8.80
N ILE A 263 11.23 -13.67 -9.27
CA ILE A 263 11.91 -14.00 -10.52
C ILE A 263 12.90 -15.15 -10.32
N LYS A 264 13.63 -15.14 -9.20
CA LYS A 264 14.54 -16.21 -8.78
C LYS A 264 13.87 -17.02 -7.68
N PRO A 265 13.16 -18.11 -8.00
CA PRO A 265 12.56 -18.93 -6.97
C PRO A 265 13.59 -19.97 -6.50
N SER A 266 13.63 -20.22 -5.20
CA SER A 266 14.19 -21.46 -4.65
C SER A 266 13.43 -22.71 -5.12
N THR A 267 12.26 -22.56 -5.78
CA THR A 267 11.29 -23.62 -6.09
C THR A 267 10.99 -23.84 -7.58
N GLY A 268 11.62 -23.11 -8.52
CA GLY A 268 11.48 -23.34 -9.98
C GLY A 268 10.13 -22.97 -10.62
N ILE A 269 9.24 -22.26 -9.92
CA ILE A 269 7.85 -21.98 -10.38
C ILE A 269 7.76 -20.83 -11.41
N PHE A 270 8.77 -19.96 -11.47
CA PHE A 270 8.74 -18.78 -12.35
C PHE A 270 8.96 -19.16 -13.81
N ASN A 271 7.95 -18.89 -14.65
CA ASN A 271 8.05 -19.05 -16.10
C ASN A 271 8.17 -17.66 -16.74
N ALA A 272 9.41 -17.29 -17.09
CA ALA A 272 9.72 -15.96 -17.60
C ALA A 272 8.86 -15.59 -18.82
N ASP A 273 8.70 -16.50 -19.77
CA ASP A 273 7.94 -16.25 -21.00
C ASP A 273 6.45 -16.01 -20.73
N ARG A 274 5.83 -16.84 -19.87
CA ARG A 274 4.44 -16.68 -19.45
C ARG A 274 4.24 -15.34 -18.74
N GLU A 275 5.14 -14.98 -17.82
CA GLU A 275 5.01 -13.74 -17.06
C GLU A 275 5.18 -12.50 -17.94
N PHE A 276 6.10 -12.53 -18.91
CA PHE A 276 6.23 -11.44 -19.88
C PHE A 276 4.95 -11.27 -20.69
N ARG A 277 4.42 -12.36 -21.27
CA ARG A 277 3.17 -12.32 -22.05
C ARG A 277 1.99 -11.82 -21.22
N ARG A 278 1.90 -12.26 -19.96
CA ARG A 278 0.87 -11.83 -19.00
C ARG A 278 0.96 -10.31 -18.77
N LEU A 279 2.15 -9.79 -18.47
CA LEU A 279 2.36 -8.36 -18.25
C LEU A 279 2.10 -7.55 -19.52
N ALA A 280 2.69 -7.93 -20.66
CA ALA A 280 2.52 -7.25 -21.94
C ALA A 280 1.05 -7.14 -22.35
N SER A 281 0.25 -8.19 -22.12
CA SER A 281 -1.18 -8.18 -22.43
C SER A 281 -2.00 -7.18 -21.62
N ARG A 282 -1.47 -6.65 -20.49
CA ARG A 282 -2.20 -5.80 -19.55
C ARG A 282 -1.59 -4.42 -19.37
N PHE A 283 -0.27 -4.30 -19.53
CA PHE A 283 0.48 -3.09 -19.25
C PHE A 283 0.06 -1.92 -20.15
N HIS A 284 0.03 -2.11 -21.47
CA HIS A 284 -0.41 -1.07 -22.41
C HIS A 284 -1.93 -0.81 -22.40
N GLN A 285 -2.71 -1.66 -21.73
CA GLN A 285 -4.14 -1.40 -21.48
C GLN A 285 -4.36 -0.53 -20.22
N GLY A 286 -3.30 -0.21 -19.48
CA GLY A 286 -3.39 0.57 -18.24
C GLY A 286 -4.00 -0.21 -17.08
N HIS A 287 -3.81 -1.54 -17.08
CA HIS A 287 -4.36 -2.45 -16.07
C HIS A 287 -3.39 -2.81 -14.94
N CYS A 288 -2.11 -2.43 -15.05
CA CYS A 288 -1.13 -2.64 -13.98
C CYS A 288 -0.07 -1.54 -13.92
N LEU A 289 0.50 -1.37 -12.73
CA LEU A 289 1.71 -0.62 -12.43
C LEU A 289 2.79 -1.63 -12.06
N VAL A 290 4.01 -1.44 -12.55
CA VAL A 290 5.08 -2.44 -12.35
C VAL A 290 6.36 -1.75 -11.90
N THR A 291 6.98 -2.33 -10.88
CA THR A 291 8.37 -2.05 -10.51
C THR A 291 9.12 -3.37 -10.40
N VAL A 292 10.44 -3.30 -10.48
CA VAL A 292 11.33 -4.45 -10.30
C VAL A 292 12.38 -4.12 -9.26
N ALA A 293 12.85 -5.11 -8.52
CA ALA A 293 13.90 -4.90 -7.53
C ALA A 293 15.05 -5.90 -7.68
N THR A 294 16.26 -5.38 -7.50
CA THR A 294 17.48 -6.18 -7.40
C THR A 294 17.59 -6.79 -6.01
N GLY A 295 18.17 -7.98 -5.92
CA GLY A 295 18.60 -8.58 -4.66
C GLY A 295 19.96 -8.07 -4.23
N ILE A 296 20.63 -8.88 -3.41
CA ILE A 296 22.07 -8.73 -3.16
C ILE A 296 22.80 -8.98 -4.49
N LEU A 297 23.65 -8.04 -4.89
CA LEU A 297 24.53 -8.19 -6.04
C LEU A 297 25.96 -8.38 -5.56
N SER A 298 26.74 -9.19 -6.29
CA SER A 298 28.18 -9.25 -6.06
C SER A 298 28.82 -7.90 -6.44
N PRO A 299 29.94 -7.49 -5.81
CA PRO A 299 30.65 -6.27 -6.21
C PRO A 299 31.04 -6.25 -7.70
N SER A 300 31.35 -7.44 -8.26
CA SER A 300 31.61 -7.60 -9.68
C SER A 300 30.38 -7.34 -10.55
N ASP A 301 29.20 -7.84 -10.15
CA ASP A 301 27.96 -7.61 -10.90
C ASP A 301 27.50 -6.17 -10.79
N GLU A 302 27.58 -5.55 -9.61
CA GLU A 302 27.29 -4.12 -9.41
C GLU A 302 28.16 -3.27 -10.34
N SER A 303 29.48 -3.48 -10.33
CA SER A 303 30.41 -2.70 -11.15
C SER A 303 30.18 -2.89 -12.66
N ARG A 304 29.99 -4.15 -13.10
CA ARG A 304 29.84 -4.52 -14.51
C ARG A 304 28.47 -4.14 -15.08
N SER A 305 27.40 -4.29 -14.30
CA SER A 305 26.05 -3.96 -14.75
C SER A 305 25.69 -2.49 -14.58
N GLY A 306 26.27 -1.82 -13.57
CA GLY A 306 25.86 -0.50 -13.12
C GLY A 306 24.52 -0.48 -12.37
N LEU A 307 23.94 -1.66 -12.06
CA LEU A 307 22.76 -1.79 -11.22
C LEU A 307 23.16 -1.67 -9.74
N VAL A 308 22.36 -0.93 -9.00
CA VAL A 308 22.42 -0.81 -7.54
C VAL A 308 21.86 -2.07 -6.88
N PRO A 309 22.53 -2.67 -5.89
CA PRO A 309 22.01 -3.78 -5.11
C PRO A 309 20.85 -3.37 -4.20
N THR A 310 19.93 -4.31 -3.93
CA THR A 310 18.79 -4.13 -3.00
C THR A 310 17.97 -2.86 -3.30
N HIS A 311 17.72 -2.59 -4.58
CA HIS A 311 17.15 -1.32 -5.03
C HIS A 311 15.94 -1.53 -5.94
N ALA A 312 14.97 -0.61 -5.86
CA ALA A 312 13.75 -0.61 -6.66
C ALA A 312 13.88 0.27 -7.91
N TYR A 313 13.40 -0.23 -9.04
CA TYR A 313 13.38 0.45 -10.33
C TYR A 313 11.96 0.52 -10.87
N ALA A 314 11.61 1.68 -11.43
CA ALA A 314 10.31 1.90 -12.05
C ALA A 314 10.30 1.34 -13.47
N LEU A 315 9.31 0.50 -13.81
CA LEU A 315 9.11 0.05 -15.18
C LEU A 315 8.22 1.07 -15.91
N LEU A 316 8.84 1.83 -16.82
CA LEU A 316 8.19 2.90 -17.57
C LEU A 316 7.55 2.40 -18.86
N ASP A 317 8.17 1.44 -19.54
CA ASP A 317 7.61 0.81 -20.74
C ASP A 317 8.10 -0.62 -20.94
N MET A 318 7.40 -1.38 -21.78
CA MET A 318 7.83 -2.70 -22.26
C MET A 318 7.46 -2.83 -23.73
N GLN A 319 8.35 -3.38 -24.56
CA GLN A 319 8.17 -3.50 -25.99
C GLN A 319 8.77 -4.81 -26.49
N GLU A 320 8.21 -5.34 -27.59
CA GLU A 320 8.77 -6.48 -28.33
C GLU A 320 9.07 -6.02 -29.76
N VAL A 321 10.34 -6.08 -30.15
CA VAL A 321 10.84 -5.66 -31.47
C VAL A 321 11.58 -6.85 -32.08
N GLY A 322 11.04 -7.40 -33.17
CA GLY A 322 11.46 -8.70 -33.67
C GLY A 322 11.27 -9.78 -32.61
N ASN A 323 12.34 -10.49 -32.27
CA ASN A 323 12.35 -11.51 -31.20
C ASN A 323 12.92 -10.97 -29.87
N THR A 324 13.20 -9.67 -29.78
CA THR A 324 13.80 -9.07 -28.59
C THR A 324 12.74 -8.38 -27.74
N ARG A 325 12.71 -8.75 -26.46
CA ARG A 325 11.84 -8.16 -25.44
C ARG A 325 12.61 -7.15 -24.61
N LEU A 326 12.19 -5.90 -24.67
CA LEU A 326 12.88 -4.76 -24.06
C LEU A 326 11.99 -4.10 -23.01
N LEU A 327 12.58 -3.71 -21.89
CA LEU A 327 11.91 -3.00 -20.81
C LEU A 327 12.64 -1.69 -20.53
N LEU A 328 11.88 -0.60 -20.41
CA LEU A 328 12.39 0.72 -20.09
C LEU A 328 12.30 0.91 -18.59
N LEU A 329 13.44 0.94 -17.91
CA LEU A 329 13.51 1.12 -16.46
C LEU A 329 13.97 2.54 -16.11
N LYS A 330 13.57 3.02 -14.94
CA LYS A 330 14.14 4.22 -14.31
C LYS A 330 14.74 3.87 -12.95
N ASN A 331 16.01 4.25 -12.78
CA ASN A 331 16.72 4.34 -11.51
C ASN A 331 16.51 5.74 -10.89
N PRO A 332 15.72 5.89 -9.81
CA PRO A 332 15.54 7.19 -9.15
C PRO A 332 16.82 7.76 -8.56
N TRP A 333 17.84 6.93 -8.28
CA TRP A 333 19.11 7.36 -7.70
C TRP A 333 20.02 8.08 -8.70
N SER A 334 19.79 7.95 -10.02
CA SER A 334 20.46 8.70 -11.12
C SER A 334 21.98 8.95 -10.94
N ARG A 335 22.69 8.02 -10.27
CA ARG A 335 24.16 8.07 -10.03
C ARG A 335 24.91 7.01 -10.82
N THR A 336 24.21 5.97 -11.25
CA THR A 336 24.74 4.86 -12.03
C THR A 336 23.84 4.61 -13.23
N LYS A 337 24.47 4.22 -14.33
CA LYS A 337 23.80 3.86 -15.58
C LYS A 337 23.97 2.37 -15.83
N TRP A 338 22.96 1.76 -16.47
CA TRP A 338 23.06 0.41 -16.99
C TRP A 338 24.16 0.32 -18.04
N LYS A 339 25.02 -0.71 -17.93
CA LYS A 339 26.21 -0.90 -18.79
C LYS A 339 26.15 -2.17 -19.66
N GLY A 340 25.08 -2.96 -19.55
CA GLY A 340 24.92 -4.20 -20.33
C GLY A 340 24.27 -3.97 -21.69
N ASN A 341 23.69 -5.04 -22.23
CA ASN A 341 23.01 -5.03 -23.52
C ASN A 341 21.90 -3.97 -23.55
N TYR A 342 21.78 -3.25 -24.66
CA TYR A 342 20.84 -2.15 -24.88
C TYR A 342 21.08 -0.93 -23.95
N SER A 343 22.28 -0.77 -23.40
CA SER A 343 22.71 0.47 -22.75
C SER A 343 22.96 1.61 -23.76
N ASP A 344 23.21 2.82 -23.28
CA ASP A 344 23.61 3.98 -24.11
C ASP A 344 25.03 3.85 -24.71
N GLN A 345 25.82 2.88 -24.23
CA GLN A 345 27.16 2.56 -24.73
C GLN A 345 27.21 1.30 -25.61
N ASP A 346 26.11 0.54 -25.70
CA ASP A 346 26.05 -0.65 -26.53
C ASP A 346 25.98 -0.27 -28.01
N LYS A 347 26.96 -0.75 -28.81
CA LYS A 347 27.01 -0.52 -30.25
C LYS A 347 26.65 -1.76 -31.07
N GLU A 348 26.48 -2.90 -30.41
CA GLU A 348 26.31 -4.20 -31.06
C GLU A 348 24.83 -4.56 -31.22
N HIS A 349 24.03 -4.41 -30.17
CA HIS A 349 22.65 -4.92 -30.17
C HIS A 349 21.61 -3.92 -30.69
N TRP A 350 21.90 -2.62 -30.67
CA TRP A 350 20.96 -1.60 -31.14
C TRP A 350 20.82 -1.62 -32.66
N THR A 351 19.65 -2.04 -33.16
CA THR A 351 19.31 -1.91 -34.59
C THR A 351 18.63 -0.57 -34.89
N LYS A 352 18.70 -0.13 -36.15
CA LYS A 352 17.96 1.07 -36.61
C LYS A 352 16.45 0.93 -36.44
N GLU A 353 15.93 -0.29 -36.60
CA GLU A 353 14.51 -0.59 -36.37
C GLU A 353 14.12 -0.36 -34.90
N MET A 354 14.93 -0.86 -33.97
CA MET A 354 14.71 -0.67 -32.53
C MET A 354 14.76 0.81 -32.15
N GLN A 355 15.79 1.55 -32.58
CA GLN A 355 15.91 2.98 -32.30
C GLN A 355 14.69 3.76 -32.78
N LYS A 356 14.20 3.47 -33.99
CA LYS A 356 12.98 4.08 -34.54
C LYS A 356 11.73 3.70 -33.75
N ARG A 357 11.53 2.41 -33.44
CA ARG A 357 10.31 1.92 -32.79
C ARG A 357 10.20 2.34 -31.33
N LEU A 358 11.33 2.45 -30.63
CA LEU A 358 11.39 2.84 -29.22
C LEU A 358 11.51 4.37 -29.04
N ASN A 359 11.62 5.12 -30.14
CA ASN A 359 11.96 6.54 -30.13
C ASN A 359 13.19 6.83 -29.26
N PHE A 360 14.23 6.01 -29.46
CA PHE A 360 15.47 6.02 -28.68
C PHE A 360 16.63 6.39 -29.58
N ASP A 361 17.33 7.47 -29.24
CA ASP A 361 18.56 7.89 -29.91
C ASP A 361 19.75 7.62 -28.99
N VAL A 362 20.60 6.68 -29.39
CA VAL A 362 21.79 6.26 -28.64
C VAL A 362 22.75 7.43 -28.44
N ASN A 363 22.93 8.30 -29.45
CA ASN A 363 23.88 9.41 -29.37
C ASN A 363 23.40 10.47 -28.37
N VAL A 364 22.09 10.73 -28.31
CA VAL A 364 21.52 11.67 -27.34
C VAL A 364 21.52 11.09 -25.93
N ALA A 365 21.22 9.79 -25.78
CA ALA A 365 21.14 9.11 -24.49
C ALA A 365 22.47 9.18 -23.70
N GLN A 366 23.62 9.25 -24.38
CA GLN A 366 24.92 9.40 -23.74
C GLN A 366 25.06 10.71 -22.95
N TYR A 367 24.42 11.79 -23.41
CA TYR A 367 24.52 13.12 -22.81
C TYR A 367 23.38 13.45 -21.84
N VAL A 368 22.33 12.62 -21.78
CA VAL A 368 21.19 12.82 -20.89
C VAL A 368 21.24 11.82 -19.75
N ASP A 369 21.35 12.30 -18.51
CA ASP A 369 21.24 11.45 -17.32
C ASP A 369 19.99 11.78 -16.50
N ASN A 370 18.91 11.07 -16.83
CA ASN A 370 17.65 11.06 -16.10
C ASN A 370 17.39 9.71 -15.39
N GLY A 371 18.42 8.85 -15.33
CA GLY A 371 18.36 7.51 -14.76
C GLY A 371 17.51 6.51 -15.56
N VAL A 372 17.12 6.81 -16.80
CA VAL A 372 16.29 5.93 -17.63
C VAL A 372 17.14 5.13 -18.62
N PHE A 373 16.88 3.83 -18.74
CA PHE A 373 17.60 2.96 -19.66
C PHE A 373 16.73 1.79 -20.14
N TRP A 374 17.03 1.29 -21.34
CA TRP A 374 16.47 0.03 -21.83
C TRP A 374 17.32 -1.15 -21.36
N ILE A 375 16.66 -2.27 -21.09
CA ILE A 375 17.29 -3.56 -20.74
C ILE A 375 16.51 -4.68 -21.42
N ASP A 376 17.18 -5.74 -21.85
CA ASP A 376 16.49 -6.94 -22.34
C ASP A 376 15.90 -7.79 -21.22
N TYR A 377 14.83 -8.50 -21.52
CA TYR A 377 14.11 -9.29 -20.53
C TYR A 377 14.96 -10.42 -19.93
N GLY A 378 15.92 -10.97 -20.68
CA GLY A 378 16.83 -12.00 -20.19
C GLY A 378 17.77 -11.43 -19.12
N SER A 379 18.40 -10.29 -19.40
CA SER A 379 19.21 -9.55 -18.43
C SER A 379 18.40 -9.16 -17.19
N LEU A 380 17.16 -8.70 -17.36
CA LEU A 380 16.27 -8.42 -16.23
C LEU A 380 16.06 -9.68 -15.37
N CYS A 381 15.73 -10.81 -15.98
CA CYS A 381 15.51 -12.05 -15.24
C CYS A 381 16.79 -12.56 -14.54
N HIS A 382 17.96 -12.22 -15.06
CA HIS A 382 19.24 -12.58 -14.47
C HIS A 382 19.58 -11.72 -13.23
N PHE A 383 19.44 -10.39 -13.33
CA PHE A 383 19.89 -9.48 -12.26
C PHE A 383 18.84 -9.18 -11.19
N PHE A 384 17.54 -9.25 -11.53
CA PHE A 384 16.45 -8.87 -10.64
C PHE A 384 15.84 -10.09 -9.94
N ASP A 385 15.36 -9.88 -8.72
CA ASP A 385 14.85 -10.96 -7.87
C ASP A 385 13.32 -11.03 -7.87
N VAL A 386 12.63 -9.93 -8.21
CA VAL A 386 11.19 -9.81 -8.03
C VAL A 386 10.56 -8.73 -8.91
N PHE A 387 9.37 -9.04 -9.45
CA PHE A 387 8.40 -8.06 -9.91
C PHE A 387 7.43 -7.72 -8.79
N TYR A 388 7.23 -6.42 -8.56
CA TYR A 388 6.10 -5.92 -7.78
C TYR A 388 5.09 -5.31 -8.75
N ILE A 389 3.88 -5.88 -8.74
CA ILE A 389 2.81 -5.50 -9.65
C ILE A 389 1.65 -5.00 -8.80
N ASN A 390 1.11 -3.83 -9.14
CA ASN A 390 -0.16 -3.39 -8.58
C ASN A 390 -1.20 -3.37 -9.69
N TRP A 391 -2.30 -4.09 -9.51
CA TRP A 391 -3.36 -4.26 -10.51
C TRP A 391 -4.46 -3.24 -10.31
N ASN A 392 -4.96 -2.71 -11.42
CA ASN A 392 -6.08 -1.77 -11.40
C ASN A 392 -7.33 -2.48 -10.83
N PRO A 393 -7.90 -2.02 -9.70
CA PRO A 393 -9.09 -2.62 -9.13
C PRO A 393 -10.32 -2.53 -10.05
N ASP A 394 -10.34 -1.59 -11.00
CA ASP A 394 -11.41 -1.45 -12.00
C ASP A 394 -11.53 -2.67 -12.95
N LEU A 395 -10.56 -3.60 -12.92
CA LEU A 395 -10.66 -4.91 -13.56
C LEU A 395 -11.82 -5.76 -13.00
N PHE A 396 -12.31 -5.43 -11.80
CA PHE A 396 -13.34 -6.18 -11.09
C PHE A 396 -14.59 -5.32 -10.91
N GLN A 397 -15.73 -5.86 -11.34
CA GLN A 397 -17.03 -5.18 -11.24
C GLN A 397 -17.61 -5.26 -9.83
N TYR A 398 -17.22 -6.29 -9.06
CA TYR A 398 -17.75 -6.56 -7.74
C TYR A 398 -16.61 -6.59 -6.72
N THR A 399 -16.78 -5.84 -5.63
CA THR A 399 -15.87 -5.89 -4.50
C THR A 399 -16.64 -5.74 -3.20
N THR A 400 -16.16 -6.43 -2.17
CA THR A 400 -16.64 -6.32 -0.80
C THR A 400 -15.47 -6.50 0.15
N CYS A 401 -15.57 -5.94 1.35
CA CYS A 401 -14.56 -6.10 2.38
C CYS A 401 -15.18 -6.16 3.76
N VAL A 402 -14.39 -6.66 4.70
CA VAL A 402 -14.67 -6.59 6.13
C VAL A 402 -13.42 -6.12 6.87
N HIS A 403 -13.61 -5.21 7.81
CA HIS A 403 -12.56 -4.80 8.76
C HIS A 403 -12.76 -5.51 10.09
N SER A 404 -11.73 -6.22 10.57
CA SER A 404 -11.88 -7.09 11.73
C SER A 404 -10.62 -7.10 12.59
N GLU A 405 -10.75 -7.66 13.79
CA GLU A 405 -9.70 -7.82 14.78
C GLU A 405 -9.63 -9.29 15.22
N TRP A 406 -8.42 -9.82 15.37
CA TRP A 406 -8.18 -11.12 15.97
C TRP A 406 -7.37 -10.94 17.26
N PRO A 407 -8.01 -10.98 18.45
CA PRO A 407 -7.36 -10.70 19.73
C PRO A 407 -6.26 -11.70 20.08
N ALA A 408 -5.12 -11.22 20.60
CA ALA A 408 -3.98 -12.06 20.99
C ALA A 408 -4.35 -13.25 21.90
N ALA A 409 -5.33 -13.06 22.79
CA ALA A 409 -5.74 -14.04 23.79
C ALA A 409 -6.59 -15.21 23.24
N THR A 410 -7.01 -15.17 21.97
CA THR A 410 -7.93 -16.16 21.39
C THR A 410 -7.19 -17.24 20.61
N GLY A 411 -7.37 -18.51 20.97
CA GLY A 411 -6.79 -19.64 20.24
C GLY A 411 -5.29 -19.89 20.52
N PRO A 412 -4.70 -20.92 19.89
CA PRO A 412 -3.31 -21.27 20.12
C PRO A 412 -2.35 -20.27 19.47
N LYS A 413 -1.11 -20.16 20.00
CA LYS A 413 -0.04 -19.34 19.40
C LYS A 413 0.32 -19.79 17.97
N LYS A 414 0.21 -21.10 17.71
CA LYS A 414 0.40 -21.71 16.40
C LYS A 414 -0.89 -22.42 16.02
N ASP A 415 -1.46 -22.08 14.88
CA ASP A 415 -2.71 -22.63 14.37
C ASP A 415 -2.51 -23.87 13.48
N ILE A 416 -1.30 -24.45 13.51
CA ILE A 416 -0.86 -25.62 12.72
C ILE A 416 -1.81 -26.82 12.85
N TYR A 417 -2.41 -27.03 14.03
CA TYR A 417 -3.24 -28.19 14.32
C TYR A 417 -4.75 -27.88 14.33
N SER A 418 -5.15 -26.61 14.45
CA SER A 418 -6.56 -26.25 14.50
C SER A 418 -6.84 -24.80 14.11
N TYR A 419 -7.89 -24.64 13.30
CA TYR A 419 -8.45 -23.35 12.87
C TYR A 419 -9.75 -22.98 13.59
N ALA A 420 -10.13 -23.72 14.65
CA ALA A 420 -11.40 -23.52 15.37
C ALA A 420 -11.61 -22.07 15.88
N ASN A 421 -10.51 -21.43 16.27
CA ASN A 421 -10.46 -20.09 16.87
C ASN A 421 -10.03 -19.00 15.87
N ASN A 422 -9.71 -19.39 14.64
CA ASN A 422 -9.33 -18.46 13.59
C ASN A 422 -10.58 -17.73 13.09
N PRO A 423 -10.47 -16.45 12.69
CA PRO A 423 -11.54 -15.78 11.98
C PRO A 423 -11.82 -16.47 10.65
N GLN A 424 -13.09 -16.77 10.38
CA GLN A 424 -13.50 -17.41 9.15
C GLN A 424 -14.65 -16.67 8.49
N TYR A 425 -14.66 -16.67 7.16
CA TYR A 425 -15.63 -15.95 6.35
C TYR A 425 -16.15 -16.84 5.23
N THR A 426 -17.44 -16.73 4.93
CA THR A 426 -18.05 -17.31 3.75
C THR A 426 -17.99 -16.30 2.62
N LEU A 427 -17.38 -16.70 1.50
CA LEU A 427 -17.42 -15.98 0.24
C LEU A 427 -18.27 -16.77 -0.75
N GLU A 428 -19.46 -16.27 -1.05
CA GLU A 428 -20.32 -16.81 -2.10
C GLU A 428 -20.10 -16.03 -3.38
N VAL A 429 -19.95 -16.73 -4.50
CA VAL A 429 -19.70 -16.14 -5.82
C VAL A 429 -20.68 -16.75 -6.82
N ARG A 430 -21.40 -15.89 -7.55
CA ARG A 430 -22.49 -16.29 -8.47
C ARG A 430 -22.09 -15.97 -9.91
N ALA A 431 -21.38 -16.90 -10.55
CA ALA A 431 -20.79 -16.69 -11.86
C ALA A 431 -21.68 -17.25 -12.99
N LYS A 432 -22.05 -16.42 -13.97
CA LYS A 432 -22.78 -16.88 -15.19
C LYS A 432 -21.84 -17.55 -16.20
N THR A 433 -20.60 -17.10 -16.22
CA THR A 433 -19.48 -17.62 -17.02
C THR A 433 -18.30 -17.86 -16.09
N GLU A 434 -17.16 -18.29 -16.63
CA GLU A 434 -15.92 -18.26 -15.87
C GLU A 434 -15.67 -16.86 -15.27
N ALA A 435 -15.28 -16.81 -13.99
CA ALA A 435 -15.08 -15.57 -13.25
C ALA A 435 -13.73 -15.56 -12.52
N SER A 436 -13.03 -14.43 -12.57
CA SER A 436 -11.84 -14.23 -11.75
C SER A 436 -12.26 -13.78 -10.34
N VAL A 437 -11.66 -14.36 -9.31
CA VAL A 437 -11.92 -14.05 -7.90
C VAL A 437 -10.59 -13.87 -7.18
N TRP A 438 -10.37 -12.69 -6.63
CA TRP A 438 -9.14 -12.33 -5.93
C TRP A 438 -9.46 -11.96 -4.49
N ILE A 439 -8.65 -12.45 -3.55
CA ILE A 439 -8.82 -12.24 -2.11
C ILE A 439 -7.55 -11.58 -1.59
N LEU A 440 -7.68 -10.33 -1.14
CA LEU A 440 -6.60 -9.55 -0.56
C LEU A 440 -6.83 -9.44 0.95
N LEU A 441 -5.93 -10.04 1.72
CA LEU A 441 -5.81 -9.81 3.15
C LEU A 441 -4.76 -8.73 3.40
N THR A 442 -5.16 -7.67 4.12
CA THR A 442 -4.32 -6.54 4.49
C THR A 442 -4.26 -6.41 6.00
N ARG A 443 -3.11 -6.70 6.60
CA ARG A 443 -2.82 -6.41 8.01
C ARG A 443 -2.75 -4.89 8.20
N HIS A 444 -3.38 -4.39 9.24
CA HIS A 444 -3.30 -2.98 9.59
C HIS A 444 -1.99 -2.70 10.32
N ILE A 445 -1.30 -1.67 9.89
CA ILE A 445 -0.07 -1.18 10.49
C ILE A 445 -0.42 -0.11 11.51
N THR A 446 0.16 -0.21 12.70
CA THR A 446 0.00 0.81 13.76
C THR A 446 1.35 1.32 14.29
N ASN A 447 2.46 0.62 13.99
CA ASN A 447 3.79 0.99 14.46
C ASN A 447 4.84 0.82 13.34
N LYS A 448 5.80 1.74 13.25
CA LYS A 448 6.94 1.68 12.32
C LYS A 448 7.79 0.42 12.53
N ASN A 449 7.84 -0.07 13.77
CA ASN A 449 8.55 -1.30 14.12
C ASN A 449 7.95 -2.54 13.45
N ASP A 450 6.70 -2.48 12.99
CA ASP A 450 6.07 -3.55 12.23
C ASP A 450 6.83 -3.82 10.92
N PHE A 451 7.40 -2.78 10.31
CA PHE A 451 8.25 -2.89 9.12
C PHE A 451 9.70 -3.21 9.46
N ALA A 452 10.24 -2.62 10.53
CA ALA A 452 11.64 -2.79 10.90
C ALA A 452 11.95 -4.21 11.40
N ASN A 453 11.05 -4.80 12.19
CA ASN A 453 11.27 -6.09 12.83
C ASN A 453 10.60 -7.25 12.09
N ASN A 454 9.52 -6.97 11.35
CA ASN A 454 8.90 -7.90 10.42
C ASN A 454 8.49 -9.26 11.05
N ASN A 455 8.05 -9.23 12.30
CA ASN A 455 7.81 -10.42 13.14
C ASN A 455 6.41 -11.03 12.98
N GLU A 456 5.49 -10.36 12.29
CA GLU A 456 4.10 -10.81 12.16
C GLU A 456 3.81 -11.33 10.77
N PHE A 457 3.49 -12.63 10.68
CA PHE A 457 3.11 -13.27 9.42
C PHE A 457 1.61 -13.46 9.38
N ILE A 458 0.98 -13.05 8.28
CA ILE A 458 -0.44 -13.24 8.06
C ILE A 458 -0.67 -14.03 6.77
N ALA A 459 -1.71 -14.86 6.77
CA ALA A 459 -2.11 -15.66 5.64
C ALA A 459 -3.63 -15.75 5.55
N VAL A 460 -4.11 -16.04 4.34
CA VAL A 460 -5.49 -16.48 4.11
C VAL A 460 -5.45 -17.86 3.47
N VAL A 461 -6.29 -18.76 3.96
CA VAL A 461 -6.46 -20.11 3.41
C VAL A 461 -7.88 -20.20 2.86
N VAL A 462 -8.02 -20.74 1.66
CA VAL A 462 -9.30 -20.89 0.97
C VAL A 462 -9.65 -22.36 0.87
N TYR A 463 -10.86 -22.68 1.32
CA TYR A 463 -11.50 -23.97 1.14
C TYR A 463 -12.68 -23.81 0.18
N LYS A 464 -12.93 -24.85 -0.62
CA LYS A 464 -14.00 -24.87 -1.62
C LYS A 464 -15.09 -25.86 -1.19
N ASP A 465 -16.35 -25.53 -1.45
CA ASP A 465 -17.52 -26.40 -1.27
C ASP A 465 -17.78 -26.83 0.19
N ILE A 466 -17.31 -26.04 1.16
CA ILE A 466 -17.67 -26.19 2.58
C ILE A 466 -18.85 -25.24 2.86
N SER A 467 -20.05 -25.79 3.00
CA SER A 467 -21.27 -25.01 3.14
C SER A 467 -21.34 -24.24 4.48
N SER A 468 -20.88 -22.99 4.51
CA SER A 468 -21.06 -22.02 5.64
C SER A 468 -20.78 -22.57 7.04
N ARG A 469 -19.87 -23.55 7.16
CA ARG A 469 -19.43 -24.15 8.43
C ARG A 469 -17.97 -23.78 8.67
N LYS A 470 -17.59 -23.70 9.94
CA LYS A 470 -16.19 -23.54 10.32
C LYS A 470 -15.35 -24.74 9.86
N VAL A 471 -14.16 -24.45 9.37
CA VAL A 471 -13.07 -25.42 9.18
C VAL A 471 -12.31 -25.54 10.49
N TYR A 472 -12.28 -26.73 11.07
CA TYR A 472 -11.63 -26.97 12.35
C TYR A 472 -10.19 -27.47 12.18
N TYR A 473 -9.94 -28.27 11.14
CA TYR A 473 -8.66 -28.91 10.88
C TYR A 473 -8.06 -28.39 9.56
N PRO A 474 -6.80 -27.91 9.55
CA PRO A 474 -6.20 -27.31 8.36
C PRO A 474 -6.14 -28.23 7.14
N ASN A 475 -6.00 -29.54 7.36
CA ASN A 475 -5.79 -30.54 6.31
C ASN A 475 -7.01 -31.43 6.06
N ASP A 476 -8.14 -31.16 6.71
CA ASP A 476 -9.37 -31.93 6.54
C ASP A 476 -10.61 -31.02 6.45
N PRO A 477 -11.13 -30.74 5.23
CA PRO A 477 -10.57 -31.15 3.95
C PRO A 477 -9.26 -30.40 3.64
N GLY A 478 -8.50 -30.85 2.63
CA GLY A 478 -7.31 -30.11 2.18
C GLY A 478 -7.65 -28.71 1.63
N PRO A 479 -6.77 -27.71 1.78
CA PRO A 479 -7.01 -26.36 1.30
C PRO A 479 -7.07 -26.31 -0.24
N TYR A 480 -8.01 -25.55 -0.78
CA TYR A 480 -8.10 -25.30 -2.23
C TYR A 480 -7.00 -24.34 -2.71
N ARG A 481 -6.72 -23.31 -1.90
CA ARG A 481 -5.58 -22.40 -2.06
C ARG A 481 -5.05 -22.04 -0.67
N ASP A 482 -3.73 -22.04 -0.52
CA ASP A 482 -3.05 -21.52 0.67
C ASP A 482 -2.11 -20.42 0.23
N SER A 483 -2.25 -19.24 0.83
CA SER A 483 -1.29 -18.17 0.60
C SER A 483 0.03 -18.47 1.31
N VAL A 484 1.15 -18.06 0.71
CA VAL A 484 2.42 -18.12 1.43
C VAL A 484 2.33 -17.22 2.67
N ARG A 485 2.66 -17.77 3.83
CA ARG A 485 2.82 -17.00 5.08
C ARG A 485 3.99 -16.05 4.89
N ILE A 486 3.68 -14.80 4.57
CA ILE A 486 4.65 -13.74 4.33
C ILE A 486 4.51 -12.69 5.43
N ASN A 487 5.60 -12.00 5.71
CA ASN A 487 5.68 -10.91 6.67
C ASN A 487 5.31 -9.54 6.03
N SER A 488 4.99 -9.53 4.74
CA SER A 488 4.33 -8.40 4.06
C SER A 488 2.94 -8.14 4.66
N PRO A 489 2.52 -6.88 4.80
CA PRO A 489 1.17 -6.55 5.28
C PRO A 489 0.07 -6.98 4.31
N HIS A 490 0.41 -7.23 3.04
CA HIS A 490 -0.54 -7.66 2.02
C HIS A 490 -0.28 -9.10 1.60
N CYS A 491 -1.35 -9.88 1.55
CA CYS A 491 -1.38 -11.25 1.10
C CYS A 491 -2.52 -11.44 0.09
N LEU A 492 -2.19 -11.90 -1.12
CA LEU A 492 -3.12 -12.02 -2.24
C LEU A 492 -3.28 -13.48 -2.66
N ILE A 493 -4.54 -13.94 -2.76
CA ILE A 493 -4.91 -15.16 -3.46
C ILE A 493 -5.66 -14.81 -4.73
N GLN A 494 -5.28 -15.46 -5.83
CA GLN A 494 -5.95 -15.36 -7.12
C GLN A 494 -6.51 -16.74 -7.49
N MET A 495 -7.78 -16.78 -7.87
CA MET A 495 -8.43 -18.00 -8.34
C MET A 495 -9.42 -17.68 -9.47
N VAL A 496 -9.82 -18.74 -10.16
CA VAL A 496 -10.80 -18.71 -11.23
C VAL A 496 -11.92 -19.66 -10.85
N GLN A 497 -13.16 -19.18 -10.96
CA GLN A 497 -14.37 -19.94 -10.70
C GLN A 497 -15.06 -20.32 -12.01
N GLU A 498 -15.46 -21.58 -12.09
CA GLU A 498 -16.33 -22.11 -13.13
C GLU A 498 -17.76 -21.55 -13.04
N PRO A 499 -18.54 -21.58 -14.14
CA PRO A 499 -19.94 -21.16 -14.13
C PRO A 499 -20.76 -21.87 -13.04
N GLY A 500 -21.58 -21.12 -12.32
CA GLY A 500 -22.41 -21.61 -11.23
C GLY A 500 -22.30 -20.75 -9.97
N THR A 501 -22.96 -21.22 -8.90
CA THR A 501 -22.80 -20.64 -7.56
C THR A 501 -21.88 -21.52 -6.75
N THR A 502 -20.76 -20.95 -6.31
CA THR A 502 -19.78 -21.66 -5.48
C THR A 502 -19.61 -20.90 -4.18
N THR A 503 -19.46 -21.65 -3.09
CA THR A 503 -19.19 -21.11 -1.76
C THR A 503 -17.78 -21.49 -1.35
N TYR A 504 -17.02 -20.50 -0.90
CA TYR A 504 -15.69 -20.67 -0.33
C TYR A 504 -15.70 -20.32 1.15
N THR A 505 -14.90 -21.04 1.93
CA THR A 505 -14.58 -20.65 3.30
C THR A 505 -13.17 -20.07 3.33
N LEU A 506 -13.06 -18.82 3.77
CA LEU A 506 -11.81 -18.09 3.92
C LEU A 506 -11.41 -18.13 5.40
N VAL A 507 -10.23 -18.67 5.69
CA VAL A 507 -9.67 -18.73 7.04
C VAL A 507 -8.51 -17.76 7.12
N VAL A 508 -8.57 -16.80 8.05
CA VAL A 508 -7.42 -15.95 8.37
C VAL A 508 -6.49 -16.73 9.29
N SER A 509 -5.21 -16.82 8.93
CA SER A 509 -4.18 -17.59 9.65
C SER A 509 -2.98 -16.71 10.00
N GLN A 510 -2.26 -17.07 11.05
CA GLN A 510 -1.08 -16.37 11.54
C GLN A 510 0.01 -17.35 11.97
N TYR A 511 1.28 -17.00 11.73
CA TYR A 511 2.41 -17.69 12.34
C TYR A 511 2.79 -16.98 13.64
N GLU A 512 2.84 -17.74 14.75
CA GLU A 512 3.29 -17.26 16.07
C GLU A 512 2.54 -16.02 16.59
N LYS A 513 1.26 -16.22 16.86
CA LYS A 513 0.36 -15.19 17.39
C LYS A 513 0.81 -14.73 18.79
N ASN A 514 1.43 -13.56 18.82
CA ASN A 514 1.89 -12.89 20.05
C ASN A 514 1.15 -11.57 20.32
N MET A 515 0.47 -11.01 19.32
CA MET A 515 -0.21 -9.70 19.40
C MET A 515 -1.59 -9.77 18.75
N THR A 516 -2.44 -8.81 19.10
CA THR A 516 -3.76 -8.63 18.47
C THR A 516 -3.52 -8.09 17.08
N ILE A 517 -4.04 -8.76 16.06
CA ILE A 517 -3.97 -8.27 14.68
C ILE A 517 -5.27 -7.60 14.29
N GLN A 518 -5.19 -6.44 13.68
CA GLN A 518 -6.30 -5.84 12.95
C GLN A 518 -6.05 -5.99 11.46
N TYR A 519 -7.09 -6.21 10.67
CA TYR A 519 -6.95 -6.44 9.25
C TYR A 519 -8.20 -6.04 8.45
N THR A 520 -8.00 -5.92 7.14
CA THR A 520 -9.04 -5.84 6.13
C THR A 520 -8.96 -7.09 5.26
N LEU A 521 -10.05 -7.83 5.15
CA LEU A 521 -10.19 -8.91 4.17
C LEU A 521 -11.09 -8.41 3.05
N ARG A 522 -10.55 -8.31 1.84
CA ARG A 522 -11.25 -7.76 0.67
C ARG A 522 -11.31 -8.80 -0.45
N ALA A 523 -12.49 -8.99 -1.01
CA ALA A 523 -12.69 -9.82 -2.19
C ALA A 523 -12.96 -8.92 -3.41
N TYR A 524 -12.43 -9.32 -4.56
CA TYR A 524 -12.67 -8.73 -5.87
C TYR A 524 -13.13 -9.83 -6.83
N SER A 525 -14.12 -9.55 -7.66
CA SER A 525 -14.58 -10.51 -8.65
C SER A 525 -15.17 -9.87 -9.90
N THR A 526 -15.05 -10.59 -11.01
CA THR A 526 -15.77 -10.29 -12.26
C THR A 526 -17.22 -10.78 -12.24
N ALA A 527 -17.64 -11.50 -11.20
CA ALA A 527 -19.01 -11.95 -10.96
C ALA A 527 -19.55 -11.45 -9.61
N PRO A 528 -20.89 -11.39 -9.41
CA PRO A 528 -21.46 -11.02 -8.12
C PRO A 528 -20.94 -11.87 -6.96
N ILE A 529 -20.59 -11.21 -5.85
CA ILE A 529 -20.06 -11.85 -4.63
C ILE A 529 -20.77 -11.37 -3.37
N SER A 530 -20.78 -12.21 -2.34
CA SER A 530 -21.20 -11.88 -0.98
C SER A 530 -20.17 -12.43 0.01
N LEU A 531 -19.66 -11.56 0.89
CA LEU A 531 -18.72 -11.92 1.95
C LEU A 531 -19.40 -11.73 3.31
N LYS A 532 -19.38 -12.78 4.15
CA LYS A 532 -19.99 -12.74 5.49
C LYS A 532 -19.11 -13.46 6.51
N PRO A 533 -19.01 -12.99 7.76
CA PRO A 533 -18.36 -13.74 8.82
C PRO A 533 -19.11 -15.04 9.10
N ILE A 534 -18.38 -16.13 9.35
CA ILE A 534 -18.96 -17.39 9.84
C ILE A 534 -19.13 -17.28 11.34
N THR A 535 -20.38 -17.23 11.80
CA THR A 535 -20.72 -17.33 13.23
C THR A 535 -20.75 -18.78 13.65
N ASP A 536 -20.21 -19.08 14.83
CA ASP A 536 -20.23 -20.43 15.38
C ASP A 536 -21.68 -20.86 15.65
N PRO A 537 -22.19 -21.95 15.05
CA PRO A 537 -23.54 -22.41 15.31
C PRO A 537 -23.68 -23.05 16.70
N TYR A 538 -22.57 -23.39 17.37
CA TYR A 538 -22.61 -24.05 18.67
C TYR A 538 -22.64 -23.01 19.79
N THR A 539 -23.81 -22.86 20.43
CA THR A 539 -24.02 -21.94 21.57
C THR A 539 -23.54 -22.52 22.92
N CYS A 540 -23.08 -23.77 22.94
CA CYS A 540 -22.70 -24.49 24.15
C CYS A 540 -21.35 -25.17 23.98
N SER A 541 -20.43 -24.96 24.93
CA SER A 541 -19.15 -25.66 25.01
C SER A 541 -19.12 -26.57 26.25
N LYS A 542 -18.72 -27.84 26.09
CA LYS A 542 -18.46 -28.76 27.21
C LYS A 542 -16.96 -29.06 27.27
N THR A 543 -16.30 -28.65 28.34
CA THR A 543 -14.90 -28.99 28.61
C THR A 543 -14.82 -30.44 29.09
N VAL A 544 -14.07 -31.29 28.38
CA VAL A 544 -13.78 -32.66 28.81
C VAL A 544 -12.34 -32.70 29.32
N SER A 545 -12.19 -32.82 30.63
CA SER A 545 -10.89 -32.98 31.29
C SER A 545 -10.55 -34.47 31.34
N PHE A 546 -9.51 -34.90 30.62
CA PHE A 546 -8.97 -36.24 30.79
C PHE A 546 -8.01 -36.23 31.97
N PHE A 547 -8.41 -36.81 33.11
CA PHE A 547 -7.46 -37.14 34.17
C PHE A 547 -6.57 -38.28 33.66
N ARG A 548 -5.24 -38.08 33.66
CA ARG A 548 -4.29 -39.18 33.47
C ARG A 548 -4.56 -40.20 34.58
N CYS A 549 -4.95 -41.42 34.22
CA CYS A 549 -4.84 -42.54 35.13
C CYS A 549 -3.35 -42.69 35.48
N GLU A 550 -3.01 -42.56 36.76
CA GLU A 550 -1.71 -42.99 37.26
C GLU A 550 -1.54 -44.48 36.96
N PRO A 551 -0.33 -44.93 36.59
CA PRO A 551 -0.08 -46.34 36.37
C PRO A 551 -0.32 -47.11 37.68
N PRO A 552 -0.90 -48.32 37.63
CA PRO A 552 -1.09 -49.14 38.83
C PRO A 552 0.28 -49.48 39.43
N THR A 553 0.39 -49.28 40.75
CA THR A 553 1.56 -49.55 41.61
C THR A 553 2.03 -51.00 41.56
#